data_AF-A6G8U7-F1
#
_entry.id   AF-A6G8U7-F1
#
_cell.length_a   1.000
_cell.length_b   1.000
_cell.length_c   1.000
_cell.angle_alpha   90.00
_cell.angle_beta   90.00
_cell.angle_gamma   90.00
#
_symmetry.space_group_name_H-M   'P 1'
#
loop_
_entity.id
_entity.type
_entity.pdbx_description
1 polymer ?
#
loop_
_entity_poly.entity_id
_entity_poly.type
_entity_poly.pdbx_seq_one_letter_code
_entity_poly.pdbx_strand_id
1 'polypeptide(L)'
;MRSKALLLYAGERTPHRSCGIALAEAFDRPTAAYQSLRRGGITGTGTCGAVVAGRLLLGEYLGDPDPTGSVTPALREAALAYERRVDAELERGPSPSLICNDLVAAQGEFRGARRHQFCTALVGQVAGIVDELLRERGVDHRPSPVTLDDGSVEEF
;
A
#
# COMPACT_ATOMS: atom_id res chain seq x y z
N MET A 1 -7.70 -8.04 -2.68
CA MET A 1 -6.82 -6.85 -2.47
C MET A 1 -5.52 -6.86 -3.26
N ARG A 2 -4.64 -7.85 -3.07
CA ARG A 2 -3.32 -7.90 -3.74
C ARG A 2 -3.39 -7.72 -5.26
N SER A 3 -4.26 -8.45 -5.94
CA SER A 3 -4.41 -8.38 -7.40
C SER A 3 -4.80 -6.98 -7.89
N LYS A 4 -5.79 -6.34 -7.24
CA LYS A 4 -6.20 -4.96 -7.56
C LYS A 4 -5.06 -3.96 -7.36
N ALA A 5 -4.33 -4.06 -6.25
CA ALA A 5 -3.19 -3.18 -5.98
C ALA A 5 -2.06 -3.34 -7.01
N LEU A 6 -1.80 -4.58 -7.46
CA LEU A 6 -0.84 -4.86 -8.54
C LEU A 6 -1.29 -4.24 -9.86
N LEU A 7 -2.56 -4.42 -10.27
CA LEU A 7 -3.11 -3.84 -11.49
C LEU A 7 -2.97 -2.31 -11.50
N LEU A 8 -3.41 -1.66 -10.42
CA LEU A 8 -3.44 -0.20 -10.29
C LEU A 8 -2.04 0.40 -10.29
N TYR A 9 -1.08 -0.26 -9.62
CA TYR A 9 0.30 0.22 -9.62
C TYR A 9 1.02 -0.07 -10.93
N ALA A 10 0.83 -1.26 -11.53
CA ALA A 10 1.52 -1.59 -12.78
C ALA A 10 1.18 -0.62 -13.90
N GLY A 11 -0.06 -0.13 -13.94
CA GLY A 11 -0.46 0.93 -14.86
C GLY A 11 -0.43 0.50 -16.35
N GLU A 12 -0.51 -0.81 -16.62
CA GLU A 12 -0.44 -1.38 -17.97
C GLU A 12 -1.81 -1.45 -18.66
N ARG A 13 -2.89 -1.54 -17.87
CA ARG A 13 -4.30 -1.64 -18.31
C ARG A 13 -5.20 -0.58 -17.66
N THR A 14 -4.61 0.25 -16.80
CA THR A 14 -5.24 1.39 -16.12
C THR A 14 -4.18 2.49 -15.99
N PRO A 15 -4.52 3.77 -15.78
CA PRO A 15 -3.49 4.78 -15.55
C PRO A 15 -2.74 4.51 -14.23
N HIS A 16 -1.41 4.54 -14.28
CA HIS A 16 -0.56 4.28 -13.10
C HIS A 16 -1.00 5.04 -11.84
N ARG A 17 -1.28 4.29 -10.77
CA ARG A 17 -1.49 4.83 -9.42
C ARG A 17 -0.20 4.69 -8.62
N SER A 18 0.32 5.82 -8.14
CA SER A 18 1.48 5.79 -7.23
C SER A 18 1.21 4.91 -6.01
N CYS A 19 2.27 4.43 -5.35
CA CYS A 19 2.21 3.38 -4.31
C CYS A 19 1.09 3.54 -3.26
N GLY A 20 0.99 4.69 -2.59
CA GLY A 20 -0.08 4.91 -1.60
C GLY A 20 -1.48 5.00 -2.21
N ILE A 21 -1.60 5.55 -3.42
CA ILE A 21 -2.88 5.70 -4.13
C ILE A 21 -3.40 4.33 -4.59
N ALA A 22 -2.51 3.50 -5.14
CA ALA A 22 -2.84 2.14 -5.55
C ALA A 22 -3.40 1.32 -4.37
N LEU A 23 -2.82 1.48 -3.18
CA LEU A 23 -3.31 0.83 -1.97
C LEU A 23 -4.65 1.41 -1.52
N ALA A 24 -4.79 2.73 -1.42
CA ALA A 24 -6.06 3.33 -1.03
C ALA A 24 -7.22 2.89 -1.94
N GLU A 25 -7.02 2.95 -3.26
CA GLU A 25 -8.03 2.56 -4.25
C GLU A 25 -8.26 1.04 -4.28
N ALA A 26 -7.26 0.21 -3.99
CA ALA A 26 -7.44 -1.23 -3.84
C ALA A 26 -8.37 -1.60 -2.67
N PHE A 27 -8.40 -0.77 -1.63
CA PHE A 27 -9.25 -0.92 -0.45
C PHE A 27 -10.44 0.05 -0.42
N ASP A 28 -10.81 0.60 -1.59
CA ASP A 28 -11.94 1.52 -1.79
C ASP A 28 -11.94 2.73 -0.83
N ARG A 29 -10.74 3.25 -0.51
CA ARG A 29 -10.54 4.44 0.33
C ARG A 29 -10.26 5.69 -0.50
N PRO A 30 -10.68 6.88 -0.01
CA PRO A 30 -10.37 8.14 -0.65
C PRO A 30 -8.86 8.36 -0.80
N THR A 31 -8.43 8.73 -2.00
CA THR A 31 -7.00 8.80 -2.34
C THR A 31 -6.34 10.13 -1.95
N ALA A 32 -7.13 11.14 -1.52
CA ALA A 32 -6.66 12.49 -1.27
C ALA A 32 -5.51 12.55 -0.25
N ALA A 33 -5.65 11.90 0.91
CA ALA A 33 -4.62 11.85 1.95
C ALA A 33 -3.34 11.14 1.48
N TYR A 34 -3.48 10.14 0.60
CA TYR A 34 -2.41 9.29 0.09
C TYR A 34 -1.56 9.98 -0.99
N GLN A 35 -2.03 11.10 -1.57
CA GLN A 35 -1.26 11.90 -2.53
C GLN A 35 0.09 12.38 -1.95
N SER A 36 0.12 12.65 -0.65
CA SER A 36 1.34 13.09 0.05
C SER A 36 2.41 12.00 0.13
N LEU A 37 2.05 10.72 -0.01
CA LEU A 37 2.94 9.57 0.17
C LEU A 37 3.78 9.25 -1.08
N ARG A 38 3.48 9.89 -2.21
CA ARG A 38 4.19 9.69 -3.48
C ARG A 38 5.67 9.94 -3.28
N ARG A 39 6.55 9.10 -3.84
CA ARG A 39 8.02 9.24 -3.72
C ARG A 39 8.45 9.52 -2.27
N GLY A 40 8.08 8.66 -1.32
CA GLY A 40 8.54 8.75 0.08
C GLY A 40 8.28 10.11 0.71
N GLY A 41 7.04 10.62 0.66
CA GLY A 41 6.72 11.94 1.20
C GLY A 41 7.13 13.09 0.27
N ILE A 42 6.97 12.92 -1.04
CA ILE A 42 7.31 13.84 -2.15
C ILE A 42 8.82 14.00 -2.39
N THR A 43 9.64 13.99 -1.35
CA THR A 43 11.08 14.26 -1.39
C THR A 43 11.94 13.03 -1.69
N GLY A 44 11.41 11.83 -1.45
CA GLY A 44 12.12 10.55 -1.50
C GLY A 44 12.84 10.19 -0.21
N THR A 45 12.92 11.11 0.76
CA THR A 45 13.66 10.92 2.02
C THR A 45 12.80 10.34 3.14
N GLY A 46 11.48 10.30 2.96
CA GLY A 46 10.57 9.64 3.88
C GLY A 46 10.47 8.13 3.64
N THR A 47 9.82 7.47 4.60
CA THR A 47 9.45 6.05 4.52
C THR A 47 8.66 5.76 3.24
N CYS A 48 8.84 4.55 2.71
CA CYS A 48 8.10 4.03 1.56
C CYS A 48 6.60 4.34 1.67
N GLY A 49 6.06 4.99 0.63
CA GLY A 49 4.65 5.39 0.60
C GLY A 49 3.70 4.20 0.71
N ALA A 50 4.08 3.02 0.18
CA ALA A 50 3.27 1.81 0.36
C ALA A 50 3.20 1.39 1.83
N VAL A 51 4.35 1.36 2.52
CA VAL A 51 4.42 0.97 3.93
C VAL A 51 3.59 1.91 4.81
N VAL A 52 3.70 3.22 4.59
CA VAL A 52 2.90 4.22 5.32
C VAL A 52 1.42 4.06 5.00
N ALA A 53 1.06 3.88 3.73
CA ALA A 53 -0.32 3.65 3.31
C ALA A 53 -0.94 2.42 3.97
N GLY A 54 -0.21 1.31 4.09
CA GLY A 54 -0.71 0.12 4.76
C GLY A 54 -1.05 0.37 6.23
N ARG A 55 -0.26 1.19 6.94
CA ARG A 55 -0.59 1.62 8.31
C ARG A 55 -1.83 2.53 8.35
N LEU A 56 -1.96 3.46 7.42
CA LEU A 56 -3.14 4.34 7.33
C LEU A 56 -4.42 3.53 7.11
N LEU A 57 -4.38 2.54 6.22
CA LEU A 57 -5.52 1.65 5.96
C LEU A 57 -5.97 0.93 7.23
N LEU A 58 -5.05 0.40 8.04
CA LEU A 58 -5.43 -0.20 9.32
C LEU A 58 -6.15 0.80 10.22
N GLY A 59 -5.68 2.05 10.26
CA GLY A 59 -6.35 3.14 10.99
C GLY A 59 -7.77 3.43 10.47
N GLU A 60 -7.95 3.48 9.15
CA GLU A 60 -9.26 3.73 8.54
C GLU A 60 -10.28 2.59 8.78
N TYR A 61 -9.82 1.36 8.95
CA TYR A 61 -10.71 0.20 9.16
C TYR A 61 -10.92 -0.17 10.63
N LEU A 62 -9.91 0.02 11.49
CA LEU A 62 -9.93 -0.44 12.88
C LEU A 62 -9.89 0.70 13.91
N GLY A 63 -9.72 1.95 13.46
CA GLY A 63 -9.71 3.12 14.32
C GLY A 63 -11.08 3.40 14.93
N ASP A 64 -11.07 4.21 15.99
CA ASP A 64 -12.31 4.73 16.56
C ASP A 64 -12.93 5.73 15.56
N PRO A 65 -14.23 5.59 15.21
CA PRO A 65 -14.89 6.55 14.34
C PRO A 65 -15.02 7.95 14.99
N ASP A 66 -14.94 8.04 16.32
CA ASP A 66 -14.85 9.32 17.02
C ASP A 66 -13.39 9.84 16.96
N PRO A 67 -13.12 11.00 16.35
CA PRO A 67 -11.77 11.57 16.30
C PRO A 67 -11.20 11.94 17.68
N THR A 68 -12.03 11.99 18.73
CA THR A 68 -11.62 12.17 20.13
C THR A 68 -11.53 10.86 20.90
N GLY A 69 -11.92 9.75 20.26
CA GLY A 69 -11.89 8.40 20.80
C GLY A 69 -10.46 7.88 21.03
N SER A 70 -10.38 6.80 21.80
CA SER A 70 -9.09 6.18 22.14
C SER A 70 -8.56 5.32 20.99
N VAL A 71 -7.25 5.06 20.97
CA VAL A 71 -6.71 4.01 20.08
C VAL A 71 -7.33 2.67 20.46
N THR A 72 -8.08 2.06 19.54
CA THR A 72 -8.75 0.80 19.79
C THR A 72 -7.72 -0.33 20.01
N PRO A 73 -8.02 -1.33 20.86
CA PRO A 73 -7.16 -2.51 21.01
C PRO A 73 -6.89 -3.22 19.67
N ALA A 74 -7.92 -3.35 18.83
CA ALA A 74 -7.81 -3.97 17.51
C ALA A 74 -6.82 -3.23 16.60
N LEU A 75 -6.88 -1.90 16.53
CA LEU A 75 -5.93 -1.09 15.76
C LEU A 75 -4.51 -1.24 16.32
N ARG A 76 -4.35 -1.18 17.64
CA ARG A 76 -3.02 -1.31 18.27
C ARG A 76 -2.39 -2.66 17.96
N GLU A 77 -3.13 -3.74 18.12
CA GLU A 77 -2.66 -5.10 17.85
C GLU A 77 -2.33 -5.30 16.37
N ALA A 78 -3.19 -4.84 15.47
CA ALA A 78 -2.96 -4.90 14.04
C ALA A 78 -1.74 -4.07 13.61
N ALA A 79 -1.55 -2.87 14.16
CA ALA A 79 -0.39 -2.03 13.86
C ALA A 79 0.92 -2.68 14.31
N LEU A 80 0.95 -3.26 15.51
CA LEU A 80 2.12 -4.00 16.01
C LEU A 80 2.42 -5.24 15.16
N ALA A 81 1.38 -5.97 14.73
CA ALA A 81 1.55 -7.10 13.84
C ALA A 81 2.06 -6.66 12.46
N TYR A 82 1.50 -5.58 11.91
CA TYR A 82 1.94 -4.99 10.65
C TYR A 82 3.41 -4.60 10.67
N GLU A 83 3.88 -3.93 11.72
CA GLU A 83 5.28 -3.55 11.85
C GLU A 83 6.21 -4.77 11.87
N ARG A 84 5.87 -5.82 12.62
CA ARG A 84 6.64 -7.07 12.64
C ARG A 84 6.66 -7.74 11.27
N ARG A 85 5.52 -7.80 10.58
CA ARG A 85 5.41 -8.45 9.27
C ARG A 85 6.13 -7.64 8.19
N VAL A 86 6.05 -6.32 8.22
CA VAL A 86 6.82 -5.46 7.31
C VAL A 86 8.33 -5.66 7.52
N ASP A 87 8.80 -5.79 8.75
CA ASP A 87 10.21 -6.05 8.99
C ASP A 87 10.64 -7.48 8.57
N ALA A 88 9.82 -8.48 8.86
CA ALA A 88 10.16 -9.88 8.59
C ALA A 88 9.96 -10.32 7.13
N GLU A 89 8.93 -9.80 6.45
CA GLU A 89 8.44 -10.35 5.18
C GLU A 89 8.64 -9.43 3.99
N LEU A 90 8.76 -8.10 4.19
CA LEU A 90 8.81 -7.17 3.08
C LEU A 90 10.14 -7.30 2.34
N GLU A 91 10.08 -7.57 1.03
CA GLU A 91 11.25 -7.63 0.18
C GLU A 91 11.88 -6.23 0.01
N ARG A 92 13.00 -6.00 0.71
CA ARG A 92 13.75 -4.75 0.69
C ARG A 92 14.91 -4.76 -0.29
N GLY A 93 15.20 -5.91 -0.92
CA GLY A 93 16.45 -6.12 -1.64
C GLY A 93 17.65 -5.84 -0.73
N PRO A 94 18.72 -5.18 -1.22
CA PRO A 94 19.90 -4.86 -0.42
C PRO A 94 19.71 -3.63 0.50
N SER A 95 18.53 -3.01 0.51
CA SER A 95 18.32 -1.75 1.26
C SER A 95 18.37 -1.98 2.77
N PRO A 96 19.15 -1.18 3.52
CA PRO A 96 19.20 -1.27 4.98
C PRO A 96 18.00 -0.59 5.67
N SER A 97 17.17 0.14 4.91
CA SER A 97 16.08 0.95 5.46
C SER A 97 14.81 0.85 4.62
N LEU A 98 13.71 1.39 5.17
CA LEU A 98 12.44 1.57 4.47
C LEU A 98 12.30 2.96 3.83
N ILE A 99 13.35 3.78 3.80
CA ILE A 99 13.34 5.08 3.12
C ILE A 99 13.20 4.84 1.62
N CYS A 100 12.34 5.61 0.97
CA CYS A 100 12.00 5.37 -0.44
C CYS A 100 13.22 5.44 -1.37
N ASN A 101 14.10 6.43 -1.18
CA ASN A 101 15.33 6.53 -1.98
C ASN A 101 16.27 5.35 -1.73
N ASP A 102 16.43 4.90 -0.49
CA ASP A 102 17.31 3.78 -0.15
C ASP A 102 16.82 2.48 -0.79
N LEU A 103 15.51 2.19 -0.68
CA LEU A 103 14.88 1.02 -1.28
C LEU A 103 15.07 0.93 -2.80
N VAL A 104 15.05 2.07 -3.48
CA VAL A 104 15.10 2.13 -4.94
C VAL A 104 16.49 2.45 -5.49
N ALA A 105 17.46 2.81 -4.65
CA ALA A 105 18.81 3.18 -5.07
C ALA A 105 19.49 2.05 -5.87
N ALA A 106 19.33 0.80 -5.42
CA ALA A 106 19.88 -0.38 -6.09
C ALA A 106 19.09 -0.80 -7.35
N GLN A 107 17.98 -0.14 -7.67
CA GLN A 107 17.10 -0.51 -8.78
C GLN A 107 17.36 0.29 -10.07
N GLY A 108 18.34 1.20 -10.04
CA GLY A 108 18.77 1.98 -11.20
C GLY A 108 17.89 3.20 -11.47
N GLU A 109 17.55 3.41 -12.74
CA GLU A 109 16.83 4.62 -13.17
C GLU A 109 15.44 4.75 -12.52
N PHE A 110 15.09 5.99 -12.16
CA PHE A 110 13.82 6.29 -11.48
C PHE A 110 12.59 5.85 -12.30
N ARG A 111 12.63 5.93 -13.64
CA ARG A 111 11.56 5.46 -14.53
C ARG A 111 11.91 4.13 -15.22
N GLY A 112 12.93 3.42 -14.74
CA GLY A 112 13.37 2.16 -15.30
C GLY A 112 12.44 1.00 -14.95
N ALA A 113 12.36 0.01 -15.84
CA ALA A 113 11.52 -1.18 -15.69
C ALA A 113 11.80 -1.96 -14.39
N ARG A 114 13.08 -2.04 -13.99
CA ARG A 114 13.49 -2.73 -12.76
C ARG A 114 12.88 -2.11 -11.50
N ARG A 115 12.94 -0.79 -11.36
CA ARG A 115 12.33 -0.06 -10.24
C ARG A 115 10.81 -0.20 -10.26
N HIS A 116 10.21 -0.09 -11.45
CA HIS A 116 8.77 -0.27 -11.61
C HIS A 116 8.31 -1.64 -11.10
N GLN A 117 8.97 -2.71 -11.55
CA GLN A 117 8.68 -4.09 -11.11
C GLN A 117 8.86 -4.26 -9.59
N PHE A 118 9.97 -3.74 -9.04
CA PHE A 118 10.25 -3.78 -7.60
C PHE A 118 9.14 -3.10 -6.79
N CYS A 119 8.78 -1.87 -7.13
CA CYS A 119 7.74 -1.15 -6.41
C CYS A 119 6.33 -1.74 -6.61
N THR A 120 6.06 -2.35 -7.78
CA THR A 120 4.81 -3.10 -8.03
C THR A 120 4.70 -4.27 -7.07
N ALA A 121 5.76 -5.09 -6.96
CA ALA A 121 5.79 -6.22 -6.03
C ALA A 121 5.63 -5.77 -4.57
N LEU A 122 6.32 -4.70 -4.17
CA LEU A 122 6.23 -4.14 -2.81
C LEU A 122 4.79 -3.68 -2.47
N VAL A 123 4.12 -2.99 -3.40
CA VAL A 123 2.72 -2.59 -3.23
C VAL A 123 1.80 -3.82 -3.08
N GLY A 124 1.98 -4.85 -3.90
CA GLY A 124 1.22 -6.09 -3.79
C GLY A 124 1.44 -6.83 -2.48
N GLN A 125 2.68 -6.86 -1.97
CA GLN A 125 3.00 -7.47 -0.66
C GLN A 125 2.33 -6.71 0.48
N VAL A 126 2.45 -5.38 0.52
CA VAL A 126 1.79 -4.56 1.54
C VAL A 126 0.28 -4.75 1.50
N ALA A 127 -0.33 -4.76 0.31
CA ALA A 127 -1.76 -5.02 0.17
C ALA A 127 -2.17 -6.39 0.75
N GLY A 128 -1.35 -7.42 0.53
CA GLY A 128 -1.58 -8.76 1.09
C GLY A 128 -1.50 -8.77 2.62
N ILE A 129 -0.46 -8.15 3.19
CA ILE A 129 -0.29 -8.06 4.65
C ILE A 129 -1.48 -7.35 5.29
N VAL A 130 -1.89 -6.20 4.75
CA VAL A 130 -3.04 -5.44 5.30
C VAL A 130 -4.32 -6.27 5.21
N ASP A 131 -4.60 -6.88 4.06
CA ASP A 131 -5.80 -7.71 3.86
C ASP A 131 -5.88 -8.87 4.85
N GLU A 132 -4.78 -9.59 5.05
CA GLU A 132 -4.71 -10.68 6.02
C GLU A 132 -4.94 -10.18 7.45
N LEU A 133 -4.30 -9.08 7.83
CA LEU A 133 -4.50 -8.49 9.16
C LEU A 133 -5.95 -8.03 9.35
N LEU A 134 -6.59 -7.43 8.35
CA LEU A 134 -8.00 -7.05 8.46
C LEU A 134 -8.91 -8.28 8.63
N ARG A 135 -8.68 -9.34 7.84
CA ARG A 135 -9.45 -10.59 7.94
C ARG A 135 -9.29 -11.28 9.29
N GLU A 136 -8.08 -11.28 9.87
CA GLU A 136 -7.82 -11.80 11.23
C GLU A 136 -8.59 -11.07 12.33
N ARG A 137 -9.13 -9.88 12.05
CA ARG A 137 -9.92 -9.07 13.00
C ARG A 137 -11.39 -8.98 12.57
N GLY A 138 -11.81 -9.88 11.67
CA GLY A 138 -13.20 -10.00 11.24
C GLY A 138 -13.66 -8.93 10.24
N VAL A 139 -12.72 -8.18 9.63
CA VAL A 139 -13.04 -7.24 8.56
C VAL A 139 -12.98 -7.97 7.22
N ASP A 140 -14.15 -8.29 6.65
CA ASP A 140 -14.28 -8.80 5.29
C ASP A 140 -14.53 -7.64 4.32
N HIS A 141 -13.46 -7.08 3.77
CA HIS A 141 -13.56 -6.06 2.72
C HIS A 141 -13.57 -6.73 1.34
N ARG A 142 -14.60 -6.43 0.53
CA ARG A 142 -14.67 -6.84 -0.86
C ARG A 142 -14.33 -5.66 -1.76
N PRO A 143 -13.32 -5.77 -2.62
CA PRO A 143 -12.88 -4.68 -3.44
C PRO A 143 -13.90 -4.41 -4.55
N SER A 144 -14.17 -3.15 -4.82
CA SER A 144 -15.00 -2.75 -5.96
C SER A 144 -14.28 -3.07 -7.28
N PRO A 145 -15.02 -3.39 -8.36
CA PRO A 145 -14.42 -3.60 -9.67
C PRO A 145 -13.69 -2.37 -10.21
N VAL A 146 -12.83 -2.58 -11.22
CA VAL A 146 -12.09 -1.50 -11.90
C VAL A 146 -12.44 -1.50 -13.38
N THR A 147 -12.78 -0.33 -13.93
CA THR A 147 -12.87 -0.13 -15.38
C THR A 147 -11.49 0.06 -15.97
N LEU A 148 -11.16 -0.74 -16.97
CA LEU A 148 -9.88 -0.73 -17.67
C LEU A 148 -9.86 0.29 -18.80
N ASP A 149 -8.67 0.54 -19.35
CA ASP A 149 -8.48 1.50 -20.44
C ASP A 149 -9.26 1.13 -21.73
N ASP A 150 -9.56 -0.15 -21.93
CA ASP A 150 -10.37 -0.65 -23.05
C ASP A 150 -11.90 -0.60 -22.77
N GLY A 151 -12.30 -0.11 -21.60
CA GLY A 151 -13.69 -0.02 -21.16
C GLY A 151 -14.25 -1.29 -20.54
N SER A 152 -13.51 -2.41 -20.52
CA SER A 152 -13.93 -3.62 -19.81
C SER A 152 -13.83 -3.45 -18.28
N VAL A 153 -14.46 -4.35 -17.52
CA VAL A 153 -14.51 -4.30 -16.06
C VAL A 153 -13.84 -5.54 -15.48
N GLU A 154 -12.92 -5.34 -14.53
CA GLU A 154 -12.23 -6.42 -13.81
C GLU A 154 -12.72 -6.52 -12.36
N GLU A 155 -13.06 -7.74 -11.93
CA GLU A 155 -13.46 -8.10 -10.57
C GLU A 155 -12.28 -8.73 -9.79
N PHE A 156 -12.28 -8.65 -8.45
CA PHE A 156 -11.15 -9.02 -7.59
C PHE A 156 -11.51 -9.74 -6.30
#